data_AF-F3M9C5-F1
#
_entry.id   AF-F3M9C5-F1
#
_cell.length_a   1.000
_cell.length_b   1.000
_cell.length_c   1.000
_cell.angle_alpha   90.00
_cell.angle_beta   90.00
_cell.angle_gamma   90.00
#
_symmetry.space_group_name_H-M   'P 1'
#
loop_
_entity.id
_entity.type
_entity.pdbx_description
1 polymer ?
#
loop_
_entity_poly.entity_id
_entity_poly.type
_entity_poly.pdbx_seq_one_letter_code
_entity_poly.pdbx_strand_id
1 'polypeptide(L)'
;MYSDEVLIGYQEAGLGILSVESIAKKAKRPDIEGFDGFIPGDYDGIWPASPQGFKPKGMEWEDEFVKYIMIGGDLDRLVEDLNARYNAALDQERAAGRVNMQAIPEFDPLHPQDRLMAND
;
A
#
# COMPACT_ATOMS: atom_id res chain seq x y z
N MET A 1 8.75 9.05 20.37
CA MET A 1 8.80 8.95 18.90
C MET A 1 7.50 9.38 18.23
N TYR A 2 6.32 9.07 18.80
CA TYR A 2 5.02 9.41 18.19
C TYR A 2 4.26 10.55 18.88
N SER A 3 4.94 11.46 19.59
CA SER A 3 4.27 12.65 20.11
C SER A 3 4.03 13.66 18.99
N ASP A 4 2.97 14.46 19.09
CA ASP A 4 2.67 15.55 18.15
C ASP A 4 3.90 16.43 17.88
N GLU A 5 4.62 16.83 18.93
CA GLU A 5 5.84 17.65 18.81
C GLU A 5 6.90 17.01 17.91
N VAL A 6 7.17 15.71 18.10
CA VAL A 6 8.17 14.99 17.31
C VAL A 6 7.71 14.84 15.87
N LEU A 7 6.44 14.47 15.67
CA LEU A 7 5.87 14.24 14.34
C LEU A 7 5.76 15.53 13.51
N ILE A 8 5.31 16.62 14.13
CA ILE A 8 5.23 17.96 13.51
C ILE A 8 6.64 18.42 13.13
N GLY A 9 7.58 18.40 14.07
CA GLY A 9 8.96 18.83 13.80
C GLY A 9 9.64 18.00 12.72
N TYR A 10 9.32 16.71 12.62
CA TYR A 10 9.86 15.81 11.60
C TYR A 10 9.40 16.18 10.18
N GLN A 11 8.11 16.49 10.00
CA GLN A 11 7.59 16.97 8.70
C GLN A 11 8.09 18.37 8.37
N GLU A 12 8.09 19.29 9.34
CA GLU A 12 8.55 20.67 9.12
C GLU A 12 10.04 20.73 8.77
N ALA A 13 10.84 19.75 9.20
CA ALA A 13 12.22 19.56 8.78
C ALA A 13 12.35 18.85 7.41
N GLY A 14 11.25 18.44 6.78
CA GLY A 14 11.22 17.77 5.48
C GLY A 14 11.65 16.30 5.52
N LEU A 15 11.61 15.66 6.68
CA LEU A 15 12.11 14.29 6.87
C LEU A 15 11.03 13.21 6.65
N GLY A 16 9.78 13.62 6.48
CA GLY A 16 8.66 12.74 6.20
C GLY A 16 7.35 13.49 6.00
N ILE A 17 6.28 12.74 5.72
CA ILE A 17 4.94 13.25 5.46
C ILE A 17 4.00 12.62 6.47
N LEU A 18 3.17 13.43 7.13
CA LEU A 18 2.21 12.96 8.11
C LEU A 18 0.95 12.43 7.43
N SER A 19 0.64 11.15 7.65
CA SER A 19 -0.60 10.52 7.16
C SER A 19 -1.79 10.68 8.12
N VAL A 20 -1.55 11.11 9.37
CA VAL A 20 -2.61 11.34 10.36
C VAL A 20 -3.13 12.76 10.23
N GLU A 21 -4.32 12.93 9.68
CA GLU A 21 -4.87 14.23 9.30
C GLU A 21 -4.94 15.23 10.46
N SER A 22 -5.33 14.77 11.65
CA SER A 22 -5.45 15.62 12.84
C SER A 22 -4.10 16.24 13.30
N ILE A 23 -2.98 15.61 12.93
CA ILE A 23 -1.62 16.12 13.20
C ILE A 23 -1.10 16.90 11.99
N ALA A 24 -1.34 16.40 10.78
CA ALA A 24 -0.94 17.05 9.53
C ALA A 24 -1.47 18.48 9.42
N LYS A 25 -2.73 18.72 9.85
CA LYS A 25 -3.35 20.06 9.91
C LYS A 25 -2.62 21.06 10.82
N LYS A 26 -1.80 20.58 11.76
CA LYS A 26 -1.05 21.42 12.71
C LYS A 26 0.37 21.74 12.22
N ALA A 27 0.92 20.91 11.33
CA ALA A 27 2.29 21.04 10.86
C ALA A 27 2.39 22.04 9.71
N LYS A 28 3.47 22.83 9.69
CA LYS A 28 3.82 23.65 8.55
C LYS A 28 4.38 22.78 7.42
N ARG A 29 4.40 23.37 6.23
CA ARG A 29 5.14 22.82 5.10
C ARG A 29 6.63 23.15 5.27
N PRO A 30 7.55 22.20 5.03
CA PRO A 30 8.97 22.48 4.95
C PRO A 30 9.26 23.38 3.75
N ASP A 31 10.34 24.16 3.84
CA ASP A 31 10.82 25.01 2.75
C ASP A 31 11.65 24.16 1.76
N ILE A 32 10.97 23.25 1.06
CA ILE A 32 11.55 22.34 0.07
C ILE A 32 10.73 22.45 -1.22
N GLU A 33 11.43 22.71 -2.33
CA GLU A 33 10.80 22.79 -3.64
C GLU A 33 10.11 21.46 -4.00
N GLY A 34 8.87 21.56 -4.50
CA GLY A 34 8.08 20.40 -4.91
C GLY A 34 7.43 19.62 -3.76
N PHE A 35 7.60 20.02 -2.50
CA PHE A 35 7.00 19.32 -1.35
C PHE A 35 5.48 19.20 -1.45
N ASP A 36 4.81 20.21 -2.03
CA ASP A 36 3.36 20.18 -2.24
C ASP A 36 2.88 18.98 -3.06
N GLY A 37 3.71 18.44 -3.95
CA GLY A 37 3.38 17.23 -4.73
C GLY A 37 3.44 15.93 -3.94
N PHE A 38 3.92 15.97 -2.70
CA PHE A 38 4.01 14.81 -1.80
C PHE A 38 2.97 14.84 -0.66
N ILE A 39 2.24 15.95 -0.52
CA ILE A 39 1.13 16.02 0.44
C ILE A 39 -0.02 15.19 -0.12
N PRO A 40 -0.57 14.21 0.65
CA PRO A 40 -1.70 13.41 0.20
C PRO A 40 -2.85 14.29 -0.28
N GLY A 41 -3.29 14.06 -1.53
CA GLY A 41 -4.41 14.73 -2.17
C GLY A 41 -5.60 13.81 -2.38
N ASP A 42 -6.50 14.22 -3.27
CA ASP A 42 -7.80 13.57 -3.50
C ASP A 42 -7.71 12.14 -4.08
N TYR A 43 -6.53 11.73 -4.56
CA TYR A 43 -6.29 10.41 -5.16
C TYR A 43 -5.34 9.54 -4.35
N ASP A 44 -4.82 10.05 -3.23
CA ASP A 44 -3.91 9.31 -2.37
C ASP A 44 -4.71 8.49 -1.36
N GLY A 45 -4.40 7.19 -1.29
CA GLY A 45 -5.10 6.21 -0.47
C GLY A 45 -4.16 5.40 0.42
N ILE A 46 -4.64 4.91 1.55
CA ILE A 46 -3.89 3.93 2.35
C ILE A 46 -4.27 2.52 1.86
N TRP A 47 -3.27 1.80 1.36
CA TRP A 47 -3.45 0.40 0.98
C TRP A 47 -3.65 -0.48 2.23
N PRO A 48 -4.54 -1.48 2.19
CA PRO A 48 -4.67 -2.44 3.27
C PRO A 48 -3.37 -3.18 3.56
N ALA A 49 -3.16 -3.52 4.83
CA ALA A 49 -2.06 -4.39 5.21
C ALA A 49 -2.16 -5.73 4.47
N SER A 50 -1.06 -6.16 3.86
CA SER A 50 -0.99 -7.45 3.19
C SER A 50 -0.82 -8.60 4.19
N PRO A 51 -1.40 -9.78 3.94
CA PRO A 51 -1.15 -10.96 4.77
C PRO A 51 0.35 -11.28 4.79
N GLN A 52 0.83 -11.77 5.92
CA GLN A 52 2.24 -12.13 6.13
C GLN A 52 2.37 -13.64 6.34
N GLY A 53 3.58 -14.18 6.13
CA GLY A 53 3.90 -15.56 6.51
C GLY A 53 3.48 -16.64 5.50
N PHE A 54 3.16 -16.27 4.25
CA PHE A 54 3.02 -17.21 3.15
C PHE A 54 4.00 -16.83 2.03
N LYS A 55 4.32 -17.80 1.16
CA LYS A 55 5.23 -17.59 0.03
C LYS A 55 4.65 -18.22 -1.24
N PRO A 56 4.27 -17.42 -2.25
CA PRO A 56 3.91 -17.93 -3.56
C PRO A 56 5.04 -18.77 -4.18
N LYS A 57 4.68 -19.75 -5.01
CA LYS A 57 5.67 -20.53 -5.77
C LYS A 57 6.09 -19.77 -7.03
N GLY A 58 7.29 -20.06 -7.53
CA GLY A 58 7.77 -19.52 -8.81
C GLY A 58 8.47 -18.17 -8.66
N MET A 59 8.53 -17.43 -9.77
CA MET A 59 9.05 -16.05 -9.77
C MET A 59 8.05 -15.12 -9.07
N GLU A 60 8.59 -14.14 -8.36
CA GLU A 60 7.80 -13.11 -7.69
C GLU A 60 7.14 -12.21 -8.75
N TRP A 61 6.07 -11.52 -8.38
CA TRP A 61 5.28 -10.73 -9.33
C TRP A 61 6.10 -9.58 -9.93
N GLU A 62 7.04 -9.03 -9.17
CA GLU A 62 7.95 -7.97 -9.61
C GLU A 62 8.81 -8.44 -10.80
N ASP A 63 9.37 -9.64 -10.70
CA ASP A 63 10.24 -10.21 -11.75
C ASP A 63 9.45 -10.50 -13.03
N GLU A 64 8.25 -11.09 -12.89
CA GLU A 64 7.39 -11.36 -14.04
C GLU A 64 6.87 -10.06 -14.68
N PHE A 65 6.57 -9.03 -13.88
CA PHE A 65 6.12 -7.74 -14.41
C PHE A 65 7.25 -7.00 -15.14
N VAL A 66 8.47 -7.01 -14.59
CA VAL A 66 9.66 -6.46 -15.27
C VAL A 66 9.90 -7.21 -16.59
N LYS A 67 9.81 -8.53 -16.58
CA LYS A 67 9.92 -9.34 -17.80
C LYS A 67 8.85 -8.96 -18.83
N TYR A 68 7.59 -8.82 -18.41
CA TYR A 68 6.50 -8.38 -19.30
C TYR A 68 6.79 -7.02 -19.94
N ILE A 69 7.29 -6.03 -19.17
CA ILE A 69 7.67 -4.72 -19.71
C ILE A 69 8.79 -4.86 -20.75
N MET A 70 9.78 -5.70 -20.49
CA MET A 70 10.99 -5.81 -21.30
C MET A 70 10.80 -6.57 -22.62
N ILE A 71 9.99 -7.64 -22.60
CA ILE A 71 9.85 -8.53 -23.76
C ILE A 71 8.40 -8.72 -24.22
N GLY A 72 7.44 -8.07 -23.57
CA GLY A 72 6.02 -8.21 -23.85
C GLY A 72 5.45 -9.56 -23.39
N GLY A 73 4.23 -9.84 -23.85
CA GLY A 73 3.53 -11.09 -23.56
C GLY A 73 2.02 -10.89 -23.46
N ASP A 74 1.36 -11.91 -22.95
CA ASP A 74 -0.06 -11.88 -22.60
C ASP A 74 -0.18 -11.46 -21.12
N LEU A 75 -0.61 -10.21 -20.91
CA LEU A 75 -0.72 -9.64 -19.56
C LEU A 75 -1.84 -10.31 -18.76
N ASP A 76 -2.97 -10.58 -19.39
CA ASP A 76 -4.12 -11.18 -18.71
C ASP A 76 -3.75 -12.57 -18.19
N ARG A 77 -3.12 -13.38 -19.04
CA ARG A 77 -2.61 -14.70 -18.64
C ARG A 77 -1.57 -14.62 -17.52
N LEU A 78 -0.68 -13.62 -17.57
CA LEU A 78 0.32 -13.43 -16.53
C LEU A 78 -0.34 -13.09 -15.17
N VAL A 79 -1.31 -12.18 -15.18
CA VAL A 79 -2.07 -11.79 -13.98
C VAL A 79 -2.87 -12.97 -13.43
N GLU A 80 -3.51 -13.76 -14.28
CA GLU A 80 -4.22 -14.99 -13.88
C GLU A 80 -3.29 -15.98 -13.17
N ASP A 81 -2.12 -16.26 -13.73
CA ASP A 81 -1.14 -17.18 -13.16
C ASP A 81 -0.60 -16.68 -11.80
N LEU A 82 -0.24 -15.40 -11.72
CA LEU A 82 0.23 -14.77 -10.48
C LEU A 82 -0.82 -14.86 -9.38
N ASN A 83 -2.07 -14.51 -9.69
CA ASN A 83 -3.19 -14.61 -8.76
C ASN A 83 -3.44 -16.06 -8.30
N ALA A 84 -3.37 -17.03 -9.21
CA ALA A 84 -3.56 -18.43 -8.88
C ALA A 84 -2.49 -18.94 -7.89
N ARG A 85 -1.21 -18.62 -8.13
CA ARG A 85 -0.10 -19.02 -7.25
C ARG A 85 -0.14 -18.32 -5.90
N TYR A 86 -0.51 -17.04 -5.88
CA TYR A 86 -0.71 -16.27 -4.67
C TYR A 86 -1.81 -16.89 -3.79
N ASN A 87 -3.00 -17.09 -4.37
CA ASN A 87 -4.16 -17.62 -3.66
C ASN A 87 -3.91 -19.05 -3.15
N ALA A 88 -3.29 -19.91 -3.96
CA ALA A 88 -2.95 -21.27 -3.53
C ALA A 88 -2.02 -21.29 -2.32
N ALA A 89 -1.02 -20.41 -2.27
CA ALA A 89 -0.12 -20.29 -1.13
C ALA A 89 -0.82 -19.70 0.10
N LEU A 90 -1.64 -18.67 -0.08
CA LEU A 90 -2.39 -18.05 1.01
C LEU A 90 -3.41 -19.02 1.63
N ASP A 91 -4.13 -19.78 0.80
CA ASP A 91 -5.12 -20.75 1.23
C ASP A 91 -4.50 -21.93 1.99
N GLN A 92 -3.30 -22.37 1.59
CA GLN A 92 -2.53 -23.35 2.33
C GLN A 92 -2.24 -22.88 3.77
N GLU A 93 -1.78 -21.64 3.92
CA GLU A 93 -1.42 -21.09 5.23
C GLU A 93 -2.66 -20.77 6.09
N ARG A 94 -3.79 -20.42 5.45
CA ARG A 94 -5.10 -20.32 6.11
C ARG A 94 -5.59 -21.66 6.62
N ALA A 95 -5.54 -22.70 5.79
CA ALA A 95 -5.94 -24.06 6.19
C ALA A 95 -5.07 -24.60 7.34
N ALA A 96 -3.80 -24.19 7.40
CA ALA A 96 -2.91 -24.52 8.51
C ALA A 96 -3.10 -23.64 9.77
N GLY A 97 -4.01 -22.66 9.74
CA GLY A 97 -4.29 -21.75 10.85
C GLY A 97 -3.18 -20.72 11.12
N ARG A 98 -2.23 -20.55 10.20
CA ARG A 98 -1.10 -19.60 10.35
C ARG A 98 -1.44 -18.20 9.85
N VAL A 99 -2.39 -18.10 8.92
CA VAL A 99 -2.93 -16.82 8.44
C VAL A 99 -4.43 -16.77 8.73
N ASN A 100 -4.87 -15.74 9.44
CA ASN A 100 -6.28 -15.49 9.75
C ASN A 100 -6.82 -14.19 9.14
N MET A 101 -5.95 -13.39 8.48
CA MET A 101 -6.34 -12.15 7.81
C MET A 101 -7.34 -12.43 6.69
N GLN A 102 -8.42 -11.65 6.69
CA GLN A 102 -9.50 -11.72 5.71
C GLN A 102 -9.38 -10.60 4.68
N ALA A 103 -9.93 -10.84 3.50
CA ALA A 103 -10.12 -9.78 2.52
C ALA A 103 -11.06 -8.71 3.09
N ILE A 104 -10.88 -7.49 2.61
CA ILE A 104 -11.79 -6.37 2.86
C ILE A 104 -12.72 -6.29 1.64
N PRO A 105 -13.99 -6.72 1.74
CA PRO A 105 -14.88 -6.83 0.58
C PRO A 105 -15.16 -5.49 -0.10
N GLU A 106 -15.21 -4.41 0.68
CA GLU A 106 -15.50 -3.05 0.22
C GLU A 106 -14.27 -2.24 -0.22
N PHE A 107 -13.08 -2.84 -0.24
CA PHE A 107 -11.89 -2.14 -0.69
C PHE A 107 -11.86 -2.06 -2.22
N ASP A 108 -11.93 -0.83 -2.74
CA ASP A 108 -11.76 -0.56 -4.16
C ASP A 108 -10.32 -0.09 -4.45
N PRO A 109 -9.49 -0.90 -5.13
CA PRO A 109 -8.14 -0.51 -5.49
C PRO A 109 -8.07 0.66 -6.49
N LEU A 110 -9.15 0.97 -7.21
CA LEU A 110 -9.24 2.14 -8.10
C LEU A 110 -9.58 3.42 -7.36
N HIS A 111 -10.16 3.31 -6.16
CA HIS A 111 -10.52 4.44 -5.30
C HIS A 111 -10.04 4.20 -3.85
N PRO A 112 -8.72 4.00 -3.63
CA PRO A 112 -8.19 3.62 -2.32
C PRO A 112 -8.37 4.73 -1.26
N GLN A 113 -8.60 5.98 -1.67
CA GLN A 113 -8.90 7.12 -0.82
C GLN A 113 -10.25 7.02 -0.11
N ASP A 114 -11.22 6.26 -0.64
CA ASP A 114 -12.57 6.19 -0.07
C ASP A 114 -12.56 5.60 1.34
N ARG A 115 -11.52 4.84 1.70
CA ARG A 115 -11.28 4.34 3.05
C ARG A 115 -10.57 5.32 3.99
N LEU A 116 -9.77 6.24 3.46
CA LEU A 116 -9.18 7.33 4.27
C LEU A 116 -10.28 8.28 4.77
N MET A 117 -11.31 8.49 3.95
CA MET A 117 -12.42 9.40 4.23
C MET A 117 -13.59 8.74 4.99
N ALA A 118 -13.50 7.45 5.32
CA ALA A 118 -14.61 6.69 5.90
C ALA A 118 -14.80 6.86 7.42
N ASN A 119 -14.11 7.80 8.07
CA ASN A 119 -14.31 8.11 9.49
C ASN A 119 -14.34 9.62 9.74
N ASP A 120 -15.52 10.21 9.59
CA ASP A 120 -16.02 11.34 10.37
C ASP A 120 -17.34 10.92 11.07
#